data_AF-S5DMK0-F1
#
_entry.id   AF-S5DMK0-F1
#
_cell.length_a   1.000
_cell.length_b   1.000
_cell.length_c   1.000
_cell.angle_alpha   90.00
_cell.angle_beta   90.00
_cell.angle_gamma   90.00
#
_symmetry.space_group_name_H-M   'P 1'
#
loop_
_entity.id
_entity.type
_entity.pdbx_description
1 polymer ?
#
loop_
_entity_poly.entity_id
_entity_poly.type
_entity_poly.pdbx_seq_one_letter_code
_entity_poly.pdbx_strand_id
1 'polypeptide(L)' 'MRKSLAFILLFSFCSYGSDSTIDESNQSSTNSNMEVLVYEDTTGTMVNVDLTNKKTLVVFWADY' A
#
# COMPACT_ATOMS: atom_id res chain seq x y z
N MET A 1 -23.17 -16.79 38.82
CA MET A 1 -22.78 -16.76 37.41
C MET A 1 -22.52 -15.32 36.98
N ARG A 2 -21.28 -14.85 37.10
CA ARG A 2 -20.83 -13.50 36.68
C ARG A 2 -19.57 -13.69 35.84
N LYS A 3 -19.75 -14.21 34.63
CA LYS A 3 -18.67 -14.41 33.64
C LYS A 3 -19.23 -14.16 32.24
N SER A 4 -19.87 -13.01 32.04
CA SER A 4 -20.30 -12.59 30.70
C SER A 4 -20.56 -11.09 30.67
N LEU A 5 -19.54 -10.30 31.00
CA LEU A 5 -19.56 -8.85 30.82
C LEU A 5 -18.24 -8.29 30.27
N ALA A 6 -17.28 -9.17 29.94
CA ALA A 6 -15.98 -8.77 29.40
C ALA A 6 -15.94 -8.75 27.86
N PHE A 7 -16.94 -9.33 27.17
CA PHE A 7 -16.92 -9.44 25.70
C PHE A 7 -17.42 -8.20 24.96
N ILE A 8 -18.02 -7.23 25.65
CA ILE A 8 -18.60 -6.03 25.00
C ILE A 8 -17.53 -4.94 24.76
N LEU A 9 -16.34 -5.04 25.36
CA LEU A 9 -15.28 -4.03 25.23
C LEU A 9 -14.40 -4.18 23.98
N LEU A 10 -14.57 -5.23 23.17
CA LEU A 10 -13.73 -5.46 21.99
C LEU A 10 -14.21 -4.75 20.71
N PHE A 11 -15.36 -4.08 20.74
CA PHE A 11 -15.93 -3.40 19.57
C PHE A 11 -15.85 -1.86 19.61
N SER A 12 -15.19 -1.26 20.61
CA SER A 12 -15.18 0.20 20.80
C SER A 12 -14.06 0.96 20.06
N PHE A 13 -13.29 0.32 19.17
CA PHE A 13 -12.20 0.98 18.42
C PHE A 13 -12.42 1.07 16.91
N CYS A 14 -13.68 1.16 16.46
CA CYS A 14 -14.02 1.57 15.09
C CYS A 14 -14.71 2.95 15.09
N SER A 15 -14.15 3.93 15.79
CA SER A 15 -14.52 5.33 15.56
C SER A 15 -13.75 5.84 14.35
N TYR A 16 -14.40 5.72 13.19
CA TYR A 16 -14.01 6.40 11.96
C TYR A 16 -14.12 7.91 12.19
N GLY A 17 -13.02 8.53 12.59
CA GLY A 17 -12.88 9.98 12.59
C GLY A 17 -12.55 10.42 11.18
N SER A 18 -13.56 10.92 10.45
CA SER A 18 -13.31 11.74 9.27
C SER A 18 -12.62 13.01 9.72
N ASP A 19 -11.28 13.02 9.69
CA ASP A 19 -10.54 14.27 9.59
C ASP A 19 -10.45 14.63 8.10
N SER A 20 -11.33 15.55 7.69
CA SER A 20 -11.32 16.14 6.35
C SER A 20 -10.20 17.18 6.25
N THR A 21 -8.97 16.74 6.41
CA THR A 21 -7.75 17.49 6.06
C THR A 21 -6.68 16.54 5.53
N ILE A 22 -7.08 15.54 4.73
CA ILE A 22 -6.14 14.93 3.79
C ILE A 22 -6.06 15.92 2.64
N ASP A 23 -4.99 16.70 2.64
CA ASP A 23 -4.53 17.46 1.49
C ASP A 23 -4.64 16.59 0.23
N GLU A 24 -5.62 16.90 -0.61
CA GLU A 24 -5.69 16.52 -2.02
C GLU A 24 -4.57 17.21 -2.83
N SER A 25 -3.39 17.36 -2.23
CA SER A 25 -2.25 18.03 -2.82
C SER A 25 -1.23 16.98 -3.23
N ASN A 26 -1.30 16.66 -4.52
CA ASN A 26 -0.25 16.02 -5.33
C ASN A 26 -0.16 14.49 -5.34
N GLN A 27 -1.28 13.78 -5.39
CA GLN A 27 -1.28 12.58 -6.26
C GLN A 27 -1.33 13.07 -7.71
N SER A 28 -0.22 13.67 -8.15
CA SER A 28 0.09 13.74 -9.57
C SER A 28 0.14 12.29 -10.01
N SER A 29 -0.95 11.83 -10.63
CA SER A 29 -0.88 10.75 -11.61
C SER A 29 0.00 11.26 -12.75
N THR A 30 1.29 11.37 -12.48
CA THR A 30 2.29 11.24 -13.52
C THR A 30 1.92 9.94 -14.21
N ASN A 31 1.40 10.05 -15.43
CA ASN A 31 1.29 8.93 -16.35
C ASN A 31 2.73 8.45 -16.58
N SER A 32 3.27 7.72 -15.61
CA SER A 32 4.54 7.05 -15.71
C SER A 32 4.28 5.87 -16.63
N ASN A 33 4.27 6.13 -17.93
CA ASN A 33 4.31 5.09 -18.95
C ASN A 33 5.69 4.45 -18.87
N MET A 34 5.87 3.61 -17.85
CA MET A 34 7.08 2.85 -17.63
C MET A 34 6.96 1.60 -18.50
N GLU A 35 7.68 1.60 -19.61
CA GLU A 35 7.72 0.45 -20.53
C GLU A 35 8.61 -0.66 -19.99
N VAL A 36 9.62 -0.33 -19.18
CA VAL A 36 10.60 -1.27 -18.66
C VAL A 36 10.86 -1.03 -17.18
N LEU A 37 10.81 -2.09 -16.38
CA LEU A 37 11.25 -2.11 -14.98
C LEU A 37 12.55 -2.92 -14.88
N VAL A 38 13.57 -2.34 -14.25
CA VAL A 38 14.84 -3.00 -13.97
C VAL A 38 15.04 -3.09 -12.45
N TYR A 39 15.29 -4.29 -11.94
CA TYR A 39 15.52 -4.54 -10.50
C TYR A 39 16.49 -5.70 -10.28
N GLU A 40 17.09 -5.75 -9.10
CA GLU A 40 17.89 -6.91 -8.65
C GLU A 40 16.97 -7.89 -7.92
N ASP A 41 16.96 -9.15 -8.35
CA ASP A 41 16.14 -10.18 -7.69
C ASP A 41 16.80 -10.71 -6.40
N THR A 42 16.13 -11.63 -5.71
CA THR A 42 16.62 -12.18 -4.44
C THR A 42 17.91 -13.00 -4.56
N THR A 43 18.38 -13.28 -5.78
CA THR A 43 19.61 -14.01 -6.06
C THR A 43 20.78 -13.08 -6.40
N GLY A 44 20.53 -11.76 -6.46
CA GLY A 44 21.50 -10.76 -6.89
C GLY A 44 21.57 -10.61 -8.41
N THR A 45 20.62 -11.17 -9.15
CA THR A 45 20.60 -11.10 -10.61
C THR A 45 19.82 -9.87 -11.06
N MET A 46 20.39 -9.10 -12.00
CA MET A 46 19.68 -7.98 -12.62
C MET A 46 18.62 -8.50 -13.60
N VAL A 47 17.36 -8.17 -13.33
CA VAL A 47 16.19 -8.53 -14.12
C VAL A 47 15.66 -7.30 -14.85
N ASN A 48 15.30 -7.49 -16.12
CA ASN A 48 14.66 -6.48 -16.95
C ASN A 48 13.28 -7.00 -17.37
N VAL A 49 12.23 -6.24 -17.06
CA VAL A 49 10.84 -6.62 -17.30
C VAL A 49 10.17 -5.62 -18.24
N ASP A 50 9.70 -6.11 -19.38
CA ASP A 50 8.83 -5.39 -20.30
C ASP A 50 7.39 -5.32 -19.75
N LEU A 51 6.89 -4.08 -19.64
CA LEU A 51 5.58 -3.71 -19.10
C LEU A 51 4.61 -3.18 -20.17
N THR A 52 5.03 -3.00 -21.44
CA THR A 52 4.24 -2.32 -22.49
C THR A 52 2.81 -2.84 -22.64
N ASN A 53 2.57 -4.13 -22.42
CA ASN A 53 1.24 -4.74 -22.50
C ASN A 53 0.77 -5.34 -21.16
N LYS A 54 1.28 -4.84 -20.03
CA LYS A 54 0.96 -5.34 -18.68
C LYS A 54 0.35 -4.22 -17.84
N LYS A 55 -0.75 -4.53 -17.15
CA LYS A 55 -1.21 -3.71 -16.03
C LYS A 55 -0.41 -4.10 -14.80
N THR A 56 0.41 -3.19 -14.30
CA THR A 56 1.40 -3.47 -13.26
C THR A 56 1.31 -2.44 -12.14
N LEU A 57 1.28 -2.91 -10.89
CA LEU A 57 1.48 -2.08 -9.71
C LEU A 57 2.93 -2.25 -9.26
N VAL A 58 3.69 -1.16 -9.23
CA VAL A 58 5.07 -1.15 -8.72
C VAL A 58 5.05 -0.50 -7.33
N VAL A 59 5.59 -1.21 -6.34
CA VAL A 59 5.68 -0.72 -4.95
C VAL A 59 7.15 -0.64 -4.57
N PHE A 60 7.61 0.56 -4.26
CA PHE A 60 8.93 0.79 -3.69
C PHE A 60 8.80 0.85 -2.16
N TRP A 61 9.54 0.02 -1.44
CA TRP A 61 9.63 0.07 0.02
C TRP A 61 11.09 0.00 0.46
N ALA A 62 11.36 0.49 1.67
CA ALA A 62 12.65 0.37 2.34
C ALA A 62 12.39 -0.04 3.80
N ASP A 63 13.22 -0.93 4.32
CA ASP A 63 13.31 -1.23 5.75
C ASP A 63 14.19 -0.14 6.38
N TYR A 64 13.59 0.70 7.24
CA TYR A 64 14.26 1.80 7.95
C TYR A 64 14.58 1.37 9.37
#